data_AF-A0A936DNE8-F1
#
_entry.id   AF-A0A936DNE8-F1
#
_cell.length_a   1.000
_cell.length_b   1.000
_cell.length_c   1.000
_cell.angle_alpha   90.00
_cell.angle_beta   90.00
_cell.angle_gamma   90.00
#
_symmetry.space_group_name_H-M   'P 1'
#
loop_
_entity.id
_entity.type
_entity.pdbx_description
1 polymer ?
#
loop_
_entity_poly.entity_id
_entity_poly.type
_entity_poly.pdbx_seq_one_letter_code
_entity_poly.pdbx_strand_id
1 'polypeptide(L)'
;MDAGIICHEYGHGISNRLTGGPANVSCLNNAEQMGEGWSDYFGLVMTMKSTDLAYQNRGMGVYASGHAISGVGVRPYPYNVDLTVNPANYSQLSDMVKISQPHGIGYIWCSMIWDMTWALISHYGMEPDIYISNSSKGNSMAYRLVMEGLKLQPCSPGFVDGRNAILKADSLLFGGVHSCLIWNCFARRGLGFSANQGSSSRRDDGIAASDLPSGCNLMSDSELFSSVFLADYELILVAQAQENSVLLNWKLDPFYQDKNWILVRRQGNSTDEKIIYRSNGFSHSIPELEDKDVKRNETYFYQLRIQDGSEIVAHSDWIKCKLDVGNDQLTLYPNPVTSTLFINPDPNDYGTFELELFNQSLQLIEGRTLNYKKGDLLSLNCAGLQNGIYFIRMKSGGEIKTRKFVKH
;
A
#
# COMPACT_ATOMS: atom_id res chain seq x y z
N MET A 1 27.63 -3.66 5.04
CA MET A 1 27.05 -5.02 4.85
C MET A 1 25.92 -4.89 3.85
N ASP A 2 25.81 -5.80 2.89
CA ASP A 2 24.77 -5.75 1.84
C ASP A 2 23.62 -6.71 2.20
N ALA A 3 22.53 -6.16 2.76
CA ALA A 3 21.39 -6.96 3.21
C ALA A 3 20.64 -7.62 2.04
N GLY A 4 20.71 -7.04 0.83
CA GLY A 4 20.09 -7.60 -0.36
C GLY A 4 20.69 -8.95 -0.75
N ILE A 5 22.01 -9.09 -0.63
CA ILE A 5 22.71 -10.37 -0.86
C ILE A 5 22.27 -11.43 0.16
N ILE A 6 22.19 -11.07 1.45
CA ILE A 6 21.78 -12.03 2.50
C ILE A 6 20.34 -12.53 2.24
N CYS A 7 19.44 -11.63 1.89
CA CYS A 7 18.06 -11.97 1.56
C CYS A 7 17.97 -12.80 0.27
N HIS A 8 18.82 -12.54 -0.72
CA HIS A 8 18.94 -13.33 -1.93
C HIS A 8 19.33 -14.79 -1.63
N GLU A 9 20.39 -15.00 -0.85
CA GLU A 9 20.83 -16.35 -0.48
C GLU A 9 19.74 -17.11 0.31
N TYR A 10 19.03 -16.42 1.19
CA TYR A 10 17.89 -17.01 1.89
C TYR A 10 16.72 -17.33 0.93
N GLY A 11 16.52 -16.49 -0.08
CA GLY A 11 15.55 -16.67 -1.16
C GLY A 11 15.73 -17.99 -1.92
N HIS A 12 16.95 -18.49 -2.07
CA HIS A 12 17.19 -19.83 -2.62
C HIS A 12 16.59 -20.92 -1.74
N GLY A 13 16.71 -20.79 -0.41
CA GLY A 13 16.12 -21.73 0.53
C GLY A 13 14.59 -21.74 0.47
N ILE A 14 13.97 -20.56 0.29
CA ILE A 14 12.52 -20.43 0.13
C ILE A 14 12.08 -21.07 -1.20
N SER A 15 12.65 -20.64 -2.31
CA SER A 15 12.21 -21.07 -3.65
C SER A 15 12.40 -22.57 -3.88
N ASN A 16 13.54 -23.15 -3.47
CA ASN A 16 13.79 -24.59 -3.59
C ASN A 16 12.88 -25.45 -2.72
N ARG A 17 12.46 -24.98 -1.54
CA ARG A 17 11.54 -25.75 -0.67
C ARG A 17 10.09 -25.65 -1.10
N LEU A 18 9.67 -24.52 -1.66
CA LEU A 18 8.27 -24.34 -2.06
C LEU A 18 7.98 -24.98 -3.42
N THR A 19 8.91 -24.88 -4.37
CA THR A 19 8.73 -25.39 -5.74
C THR A 19 8.71 -26.91 -5.77
N GLY A 20 7.64 -27.51 -6.30
CA GLY A 20 7.51 -28.97 -6.38
C GLY A 20 7.32 -29.67 -5.03
N GLY A 21 7.11 -28.90 -3.95
CA GLY A 21 6.80 -29.38 -2.61
C GLY A 21 8.02 -29.57 -1.68
N PRO A 22 7.82 -29.52 -0.35
CA PRO A 22 8.88 -29.40 0.65
C PRO A 22 9.84 -30.60 0.73
N ALA A 23 9.48 -31.75 0.15
CA ALA A 23 10.29 -32.95 0.13
C ALA A 23 11.29 -33.00 -1.04
N ASN A 24 11.18 -32.10 -2.03
CA ASN A 24 12.04 -32.08 -3.21
C ASN A 24 12.69 -30.70 -3.39
N VAL A 25 14.01 -30.62 -3.21
CA VAL A 25 14.80 -29.38 -3.33
C VAL A 25 15.56 -29.29 -4.66
N SER A 26 15.25 -30.16 -5.63
CA SER A 26 15.94 -30.24 -6.92
C SER A 26 15.10 -29.73 -8.10
N CYS A 27 14.01 -29.01 -7.81
CA CYS A 27 13.06 -28.59 -8.82
C CYS A 27 13.46 -27.35 -9.63
N LEU A 28 14.54 -26.66 -9.27
CA LEU A 28 15.01 -25.44 -9.94
C LEU A 28 16.40 -25.61 -10.57
N ASN A 29 16.59 -26.74 -11.28
CA ASN A 29 17.85 -27.09 -11.95
C ASN A 29 17.76 -27.09 -13.48
N ASN A 30 16.57 -26.84 -14.05
CA ASN A 30 16.34 -26.80 -15.50
C ASN A 30 16.88 -25.50 -16.12
N ALA A 31 16.98 -25.45 -17.46
CA ALA A 31 17.63 -24.34 -18.13
C ALA A 31 16.87 -23.01 -17.98
N GLU A 32 15.54 -23.05 -18.01
CA GLU A 32 14.66 -21.87 -17.93
C GLU A 32 14.24 -21.51 -16.48
N GLN A 33 14.86 -22.14 -15.48
CA GLN A 33 14.45 -21.97 -14.08
C GLN A 33 14.58 -20.51 -13.59
N MET A 34 13.68 -20.12 -12.69
CA MET A 34 13.54 -18.72 -12.23
C MET A 34 14.13 -18.48 -10.81
N GLY A 35 14.88 -19.44 -10.26
CA GLY A 35 15.52 -19.48 -8.93
C GLY A 35 16.17 -18.17 -8.52
N GLU A 36 17.12 -17.73 -9.34
CA GLU A 36 17.85 -16.48 -9.19
C GLU A 36 16.93 -15.26 -9.14
N GLY A 37 15.84 -15.29 -9.90
CA GLY A 37 14.88 -14.20 -9.98
C GLY A 37 13.98 -14.10 -8.74
N TRP A 38 13.54 -15.22 -8.16
CA TRP A 38 12.86 -15.17 -6.87
C TRP A 38 13.80 -14.71 -5.75
N SER A 39 15.06 -15.13 -5.77
CA SER A 39 16.06 -14.69 -4.80
C SER A 39 16.31 -13.18 -4.90
N ASP A 40 16.50 -12.65 -6.11
CA ASP A 40 16.59 -11.19 -6.32
C ASP A 40 15.34 -10.47 -5.83
N TYR A 41 14.15 -11.00 -6.12
CA TYR A 41 12.89 -10.43 -5.63
C TYR A 41 12.87 -10.29 -4.11
N PHE A 42 13.24 -11.34 -3.36
CA PHE A 42 13.34 -11.25 -1.90
C PHE A 42 14.38 -10.23 -1.46
N GLY A 43 15.54 -10.16 -2.12
CA GLY A 43 16.54 -9.13 -1.89
C GLY A 43 16.00 -7.70 -2.03
N LEU A 44 15.21 -7.47 -3.07
CA LEU A 44 14.63 -6.16 -3.38
C LEU A 44 13.50 -5.79 -2.42
N VAL A 45 12.50 -6.67 -2.23
CA VAL A 45 11.30 -6.32 -1.45
C VAL A 45 11.58 -6.23 0.04
N MET A 46 12.50 -7.03 0.58
CA MET A 46 12.90 -6.95 1.99
C MET A 46 13.72 -5.69 2.31
N THR A 47 14.21 -5.01 1.28
CA THR A 47 14.96 -3.74 1.40
C THR A 47 14.21 -2.56 0.78
N MET A 48 12.95 -2.75 0.39
CA MET A 48 12.08 -1.71 -0.17
C MET A 48 11.61 -0.77 0.95
N LYS A 49 11.52 0.52 0.64
CA LYS A 49 11.02 1.56 1.54
C LYS A 49 9.78 2.20 0.94
N SER A 50 8.91 2.76 1.78
CA SER A 50 7.76 3.55 1.34
C SER A 50 8.13 4.75 0.46
N THR A 51 9.35 5.26 0.60
CA THR A 51 9.88 6.37 -0.20
C THR A 51 10.49 5.94 -1.53
N ASP A 52 10.64 4.63 -1.80
CA ASP A 52 11.14 4.18 -3.10
C ASP A 52 10.09 4.43 -4.19
N LEU A 53 10.53 4.59 -5.44
CA LEU A 53 9.66 4.82 -6.59
C LEU A 53 9.83 3.75 -7.66
N ALA A 54 8.77 3.47 -8.42
CA ALA A 54 8.79 2.46 -9.49
C ALA A 54 9.90 2.72 -10.55
N TYR A 55 10.12 3.99 -10.87
CA TYR A 55 11.13 4.46 -11.84
C TYR A 55 12.53 4.66 -11.23
N GLN A 56 12.72 4.33 -9.95
CA GLN A 56 14.03 4.42 -9.30
C GLN A 56 14.86 3.17 -9.59
N ASN A 57 16.13 3.38 -9.94
CA ASN A 57 17.06 2.28 -10.14
C ASN A 57 17.30 1.49 -8.85
N ARG A 58 17.10 0.18 -8.91
CA ARG A 58 17.44 -0.76 -7.85
C ARG A 58 18.38 -1.85 -8.37
N GLY A 59 19.67 -1.72 -8.06
CA GLY A 59 20.68 -2.74 -8.37
C GLY A 59 20.83 -3.76 -7.25
N MET A 60 21.28 -4.98 -7.61
CA MET A 60 21.64 -6.02 -6.63
C MET A 60 23.14 -5.97 -6.33
N GLY A 61 23.50 -6.08 -5.04
CA GLY A 61 24.89 -6.15 -4.60
C GLY A 61 25.68 -4.84 -4.75
N VAL A 62 25.00 -3.69 -4.89
CA VAL A 62 25.65 -2.40 -5.18
C VAL A 62 26.70 -2.00 -4.14
N TYR A 63 26.44 -2.28 -2.85
CA TYR A 63 27.41 -1.95 -1.80
C TYR A 63 28.63 -2.87 -1.86
N ALA A 64 28.41 -4.18 -2.03
CA ALA A 64 29.49 -5.16 -2.13
C ALA A 64 30.37 -4.93 -3.37
N SER A 65 29.79 -4.40 -4.45
CA SER A 65 30.50 -4.04 -5.69
C SER A 65 31.11 -2.63 -5.67
N GLY A 66 30.94 -1.85 -4.60
CA GLY A 66 31.45 -0.47 -4.53
C GLY A 66 30.74 0.51 -5.47
N HIS A 67 29.52 0.18 -5.91
CA HIS A 67 28.68 1.05 -6.72
C HIS A 67 27.87 2.03 -5.85
N ALA A 68 27.41 3.13 -6.46
CA ALA A 68 26.41 4.00 -5.85
C ALA A 68 25.09 3.24 -5.59
N ILE A 69 24.26 3.75 -4.67
CA ILE A 69 22.97 3.13 -4.29
C ILE A 69 22.05 2.92 -5.51
N SER A 70 22.08 3.84 -6.48
CA SER A 70 21.32 3.78 -7.73
C SER A 70 22.08 3.10 -8.89
N GLY A 71 23.23 2.50 -8.61
CA GLY A 71 24.07 1.82 -9.59
C GLY A 71 23.44 0.51 -10.09
N VAL A 72 24.01 -0.03 -11.18
CA VAL A 72 23.53 -1.25 -11.84
C VAL A 72 23.64 -2.51 -10.96
N GLY A 73 24.70 -2.59 -10.14
CA GLY A 73 25.00 -3.79 -9.36
C GLY A 73 25.56 -4.91 -10.22
N VAL A 74 25.20 -6.16 -9.92
CA VAL A 74 25.75 -7.38 -10.55
C VAL A 74 24.85 -7.98 -11.65
N ARG A 75 23.72 -7.35 -11.96
CA ARG A 75 22.80 -7.78 -13.04
C ARG A 75 23.02 -6.93 -14.30
N PRO A 76 22.52 -7.35 -15.48
CA PRO A 76 22.73 -6.59 -16.73
C PRO A 76 22.25 -5.14 -16.66
N TYR A 77 21.13 -4.89 -15.98
CA TYR A 77 20.54 -3.58 -15.75
C TYR A 77 19.97 -3.49 -14.33
N PRO A 78 19.83 -2.29 -13.73
CA PRO A 78 19.09 -2.15 -12.49
C PRO A 78 17.61 -2.52 -12.70
N TYR A 79 16.95 -3.01 -11.66
CA TYR A 79 15.50 -3.18 -11.67
C TYR A 79 14.82 -1.82 -11.73
N ASN A 80 13.98 -1.64 -12.75
CA ASN A 80 13.26 -0.40 -13.07
C ASN A 80 12.07 -0.75 -13.97
N VAL A 81 10.91 -0.11 -13.78
CA VAL A 81 9.73 -0.31 -14.62
C VAL A 81 9.85 0.37 -15.99
N ASP A 82 10.76 1.35 -16.12
CA ASP A 82 11.09 1.98 -17.39
C ASP A 82 11.84 1.00 -18.31
N LEU A 83 11.17 0.61 -19.39
CA LEU A 83 11.72 -0.33 -20.38
C LEU A 83 12.93 0.22 -21.14
N THR A 84 13.16 1.54 -21.11
CA THR A 84 14.37 2.15 -21.69
C THR A 84 15.59 2.02 -20.77
N VAL A 85 15.37 1.89 -19.45
CA VAL A 85 16.41 1.66 -18.45
C VAL A 85 16.65 0.17 -18.24
N ASN A 86 15.57 -0.61 -18.15
CA ASN A 86 15.61 -2.06 -18.00
C ASN A 86 14.82 -2.72 -19.14
N PRO A 87 15.48 -3.08 -20.25
CA PRO A 87 14.85 -3.65 -21.43
C PRO A 87 14.62 -5.17 -21.32
N ALA A 88 14.59 -5.75 -20.12
CA ALA A 88 14.37 -7.18 -19.92
C ALA A 88 13.07 -7.64 -20.60
N ASN A 89 13.20 -8.66 -21.46
CA ASN A 89 12.10 -9.25 -22.21
C ASN A 89 12.30 -10.77 -22.33
N TYR A 90 11.20 -11.53 -22.32
CA TYR A 90 11.21 -12.99 -22.41
C TYR A 90 11.97 -13.52 -23.63
N SER A 91 11.88 -12.85 -24.78
CA SER A 91 12.59 -13.25 -26.01
C SER A 91 14.12 -13.30 -25.85
N GLN A 92 14.67 -12.55 -24.89
CA GLN A 92 16.11 -12.49 -24.63
C GLN A 92 16.64 -13.74 -23.93
N LEU A 93 15.78 -14.67 -23.48
CA LEU A 93 16.25 -15.94 -22.92
C LEU A 93 17.13 -16.72 -23.90
N SER A 94 16.91 -16.57 -25.22
CA SER A 94 17.73 -17.20 -26.25
C SER A 94 19.11 -16.55 -26.46
N ASP A 95 19.36 -15.35 -25.91
CA ASP A 95 20.63 -14.64 -26.05
C ASP A 95 21.68 -15.20 -25.07
N MET A 96 22.44 -16.18 -25.54
CA MET A 96 23.50 -16.85 -24.76
C MET A 96 24.73 -15.96 -24.52
N VAL A 97 24.85 -14.83 -25.20
CA VAL A 97 26.00 -13.92 -25.07
C VAL A 97 25.75 -12.90 -23.97
N LYS A 98 24.56 -12.29 -23.96
CA LYS A 98 24.23 -11.19 -23.02
C LYS A 98 23.50 -11.68 -21.77
N ILE A 99 22.78 -12.80 -21.85
CA ILE A 99 21.98 -13.32 -20.74
C ILE A 99 22.66 -14.58 -20.19
N SER A 100 23.35 -14.42 -19.07
CA SER A 100 24.02 -15.53 -18.38
C SER A 100 23.01 -16.52 -17.77
N GLN A 101 23.43 -17.77 -17.65
CA GLN A 101 22.67 -18.81 -16.94
C GLN A 101 23.39 -19.14 -15.62
N PRO A 102 22.68 -19.21 -14.48
CA PRO A 102 21.26 -18.91 -14.30
C PRO A 102 20.93 -17.42 -14.09
N HIS A 103 21.92 -16.60 -13.71
CA HIS A 103 21.70 -15.25 -13.17
C HIS A 103 20.97 -14.29 -14.10
N GLY A 104 21.32 -14.26 -15.39
CA GLY A 104 20.65 -13.42 -16.40
C GLY A 104 19.21 -13.85 -16.65
N ILE A 105 18.93 -15.15 -16.60
CA ILE A 105 17.57 -15.71 -16.69
C ILE A 105 16.74 -15.22 -15.49
N GLY A 106 17.28 -15.37 -14.28
CA GLY A 106 16.66 -14.84 -13.07
C GLY A 106 16.39 -13.34 -13.12
N TYR A 107 17.32 -12.56 -13.68
CA TYR A 107 17.14 -11.12 -13.86
C TYR A 107 15.92 -10.77 -14.74
N ILE A 108 15.70 -11.51 -15.84
CA ILE A 108 14.52 -11.30 -16.69
C ILE A 108 13.24 -11.62 -15.90
N TRP A 109 13.23 -12.75 -15.18
CA TRP A 109 12.09 -13.14 -14.34
C TRP A 109 11.79 -12.09 -13.26
N CYS A 110 12.80 -11.70 -12.49
CA CYS A 110 12.66 -10.72 -11.42
C CYS A 110 12.16 -9.37 -11.96
N SER A 111 12.58 -8.96 -13.17
CA SER A 111 12.07 -7.73 -13.80
C SER A 111 10.55 -7.79 -14.07
N MET A 112 10.01 -8.97 -14.41
CA MET A 112 8.55 -9.14 -14.60
C MET A 112 7.77 -9.05 -13.29
N ILE A 113 8.22 -9.75 -12.26
CA ILE A 113 7.54 -9.71 -10.95
C ILE A 113 7.80 -8.38 -10.21
N TRP A 114 8.86 -7.65 -10.55
CA TRP A 114 9.10 -6.28 -10.09
C TRP A 114 8.05 -5.31 -10.65
N ASP A 115 7.76 -5.38 -11.95
CA ASP A 115 6.68 -4.61 -12.57
C ASP A 115 5.33 -4.95 -11.91
N MET A 116 5.03 -6.24 -11.69
CA MET A 116 3.81 -6.65 -10.99
C MET A 116 3.71 -6.02 -9.59
N THR A 117 4.80 -6.05 -8.81
CA THR A 117 4.82 -5.47 -7.46
C THR A 117 4.56 -3.98 -7.48
N TRP A 118 5.24 -3.22 -8.36
CA TRP A 118 4.99 -1.79 -8.46
C TRP A 118 3.60 -1.45 -8.99
N ALA A 119 3.06 -2.26 -9.89
CA ALA A 119 1.69 -2.06 -10.37
C ALA A 119 0.67 -2.25 -9.23
N LEU A 120 0.84 -3.29 -8.42
CA LEU A 120 0.01 -3.50 -7.24
C LEU A 120 0.19 -2.37 -6.22
N ILE A 121 1.42 -1.90 -5.98
CA ILE A 121 1.68 -0.76 -5.09
C ILE A 121 1.01 0.52 -5.63
N SER A 122 1.05 0.77 -6.94
CA SER A 122 0.41 1.94 -7.55
C SER A 122 -1.12 1.92 -7.35
N HIS A 123 -1.74 0.73 -7.39
CA HIS A 123 -3.20 0.59 -7.26
C HIS A 123 -3.70 0.47 -5.82
N TYR A 124 -2.91 -0.10 -4.93
CA TYR A 124 -3.35 -0.48 -3.58
C TYR A 124 -2.49 0.10 -2.46
N GLY A 125 -1.40 0.79 -2.80
CA GLY A 125 -0.47 1.37 -1.85
C GLY A 125 0.63 0.46 -1.35
N MET A 126 1.46 1.01 -0.48
CA MET A 126 2.52 0.29 0.22
C MET A 126 2.24 0.26 1.72
N GLU A 127 2.35 -0.93 2.30
CA GLU A 127 2.47 -1.15 3.75
C GLU A 127 3.94 -0.93 4.14
N PRO A 128 4.28 0.12 4.92
CA PRO A 128 5.65 0.36 5.37
C PRO A 128 6.13 -0.66 6.41
N ASP A 129 5.23 -1.29 7.17
CA ASP A 129 5.62 -2.31 8.15
C ASP A 129 5.64 -3.71 7.50
N ILE A 130 6.85 -4.16 7.17
CA ILE A 130 7.09 -5.47 6.54
C ILE A 130 6.62 -6.67 7.38
N TYR A 131 6.34 -6.49 8.67
CA TYR A 131 5.82 -7.56 9.53
C TYR A 131 4.30 -7.77 9.37
N ILE A 132 3.59 -6.83 8.73
CA ILE A 132 2.15 -6.95 8.44
C ILE A 132 1.94 -7.69 7.12
N SER A 133 2.10 -9.01 7.18
CA SER A 133 2.05 -9.91 6.02
C SER A 133 0.66 -10.16 5.42
N ASN A 134 -0.43 -9.71 6.07
CA ASN A 134 -1.81 -9.86 5.60
C ASN A 134 -2.48 -8.51 5.24
N SER A 135 -1.69 -7.45 5.10
CA SER A 135 -2.18 -6.13 4.68
C SER A 135 -2.87 -6.20 3.33
N SER A 136 -3.86 -5.32 3.11
CA SER A 136 -4.54 -5.13 1.82
C SER A 136 -3.76 -4.22 0.88
N LYS A 137 -2.50 -3.88 1.21
CA LYS A 137 -1.61 -3.06 0.39
C LYS A 137 -0.87 -3.86 -0.66
N GLY A 138 -0.50 -3.20 -1.75
CA GLY A 138 0.02 -3.80 -2.97
C GLY A 138 1.33 -4.58 -2.78
N ASN A 139 2.25 -4.10 -1.95
CA ASN A 139 3.49 -4.83 -1.64
C ASN A 139 3.20 -6.14 -0.87
N SER A 140 2.25 -6.12 0.06
CA SER A 140 1.82 -7.31 0.82
C SER A 140 1.09 -8.30 -0.09
N MET A 141 0.20 -7.81 -0.96
CA MET A 141 -0.46 -8.60 -2.00
C MET A 141 0.57 -9.27 -2.93
N ALA A 142 1.53 -8.51 -3.47
CA ALA A 142 2.55 -9.02 -4.36
C ALA A 142 3.42 -10.10 -3.69
N TYR A 143 3.83 -9.87 -2.43
CA TYR A 143 4.57 -10.86 -1.66
C TYR A 143 3.77 -12.17 -1.49
N ARG A 144 2.48 -12.08 -1.15
CA ARG A 144 1.60 -13.25 -1.03
C ARG A 144 1.43 -13.99 -2.37
N LEU A 145 1.28 -13.26 -3.47
CA LEU A 145 1.20 -13.85 -4.81
C LEU A 145 2.47 -14.59 -5.19
N VAL A 146 3.65 -14.03 -4.92
CA VAL A 146 4.94 -14.70 -5.18
C VAL A 146 5.11 -15.94 -4.30
N MET A 147 4.82 -15.83 -3.00
CA MET A 147 4.95 -16.95 -2.06
C MET A 147 4.00 -18.11 -2.41
N GLU A 148 2.78 -17.80 -2.85
CA GLU A 148 1.81 -18.81 -3.24
C GLU A 148 2.08 -19.34 -4.65
N GLY A 149 2.52 -18.50 -5.59
CA GLY A 149 2.96 -18.93 -6.92
C GLY A 149 4.12 -19.93 -6.86
N LEU A 150 5.09 -19.71 -5.98
CA LEU A 150 6.18 -20.65 -5.71
C LEU A 150 5.69 -22.04 -5.25
N LYS A 151 4.59 -22.11 -4.49
CA LYS A 151 4.00 -23.39 -4.05
C LYS A 151 3.19 -24.07 -5.15
N LEU A 152 2.57 -23.28 -6.01
CA LEU A 152 1.63 -23.76 -7.03
C LEU A 152 2.31 -24.19 -8.32
N GLN A 153 3.47 -23.62 -8.64
CA GLN A 153 4.18 -23.98 -9.86
C GLN A 153 4.71 -25.43 -9.81
N PRO A 154 4.80 -26.10 -10.98
CA PRO A 154 5.31 -27.46 -11.05
C PRO A 154 6.80 -27.54 -10.72
N CYS A 155 7.30 -28.76 -10.54
CA CYS A 155 8.74 -29.02 -10.52
C CYS A 155 9.33 -28.79 -11.92
N SER A 156 10.52 -28.20 -11.99
CA SER A 156 11.18 -27.79 -13.25
C SER A 156 10.35 -26.87 -14.14
N PRO A 157 9.82 -25.75 -13.61
CA PRO A 157 8.95 -24.84 -14.36
C PRO A 157 9.73 -24.05 -15.42
N GLY A 158 9.03 -23.65 -16.49
CA GLY A 158 9.43 -22.53 -17.35
C GLY A 158 8.71 -21.24 -16.94
N PHE A 159 8.94 -20.12 -17.65
CA PHE A 159 8.38 -18.83 -17.24
C PHE A 159 6.85 -18.79 -17.33
N VAL A 160 6.28 -19.44 -18.35
CA VAL A 160 4.81 -19.51 -18.53
C VAL A 160 4.17 -20.24 -17.35
N ASP A 161 4.80 -21.31 -16.86
CA ASP A 161 4.36 -22.02 -15.65
C ASP A 161 4.39 -21.10 -14.42
N GLY A 162 5.49 -20.34 -14.22
CA GLY A 162 5.61 -19.40 -13.10
C GLY A 162 4.54 -18.30 -13.12
N ARG A 163 4.28 -17.71 -14.29
CA ARG A 163 3.23 -16.68 -14.47
C ARG A 163 1.86 -17.27 -14.17
N ASN A 164 1.56 -18.45 -14.71
CA ASN A 164 0.27 -19.10 -14.51
C ASN A 164 0.06 -19.48 -13.04
N ALA A 165 1.13 -19.85 -12.32
CA ALA A 165 1.08 -20.11 -10.89
C ALA A 165 0.75 -18.83 -10.09
N ILE A 166 1.30 -17.67 -10.46
CA ILE A 166 0.97 -16.38 -9.85
C ILE A 166 -0.50 -15.99 -10.13
N LEU A 167 -0.99 -16.16 -11.36
CA LEU A 167 -2.41 -15.92 -11.69
C LEU A 167 -3.35 -16.88 -10.94
N LYS A 168 -2.90 -18.13 -10.73
CA LYS A 168 -3.64 -19.09 -9.91
C LYS A 168 -3.63 -18.67 -8.44
N ALA A 169 -2.52 -18.15 -7.92
CA ALA A 169 -2.46 -17.57 -6.59
C ALA A 169 -3.45 -16.40 -6.43
N ASP A 170 -3.55 -15.51 -7.42
CA ASP A 170 -4.53 -14.41 -7.43
C ASP A 170 -5.97 -14.94 -7.35
N SER A 171 -6.28 -15.98 -8.13
CA SER A 171 -7.59 -16.64 -8.07
C SER A 171 -7.92 -17.21 -6.70
N LEU A 172 -6.94 -17.82 -6.02
CA LEU A 172 -7.13 -18.48 -4.72
C LEU A 172 -7.17 -17.51 -3.55
N LEU A 173 -6.34 -16.47 -3.58
CA LEU A 173 -6.18 -15.54 -2.46
C LEU A 173 -7.11 -14.32 -2.55
N PHE A 174 -7.42 -13.88 -3.76
CA PHE A 174 -8.12 -12.62 -4.04
C PHE A 174 -9.28 -12.78 -5.01
N GLY A 175 -9.65 -14.01 -5.40
CA GLY A 175 -10.76 -14.25 -6.32
C GLY A 175 -10.49 -13.81 -7.76
N GLY A 176 -9.23 -13.58 -8.13
CA GLY A 176 -8.86 -13.24 -9.51
C GLY A 176 -8.97 -11.75 -9.85
N VAL A 177 -9.20 -10.88 -8.86
CA VAL A 177 -9.47 -9.45 -9.10
C VAL A 177 -8.26 -8.68 -9.63
N HIS A 178 -7.05 -9.20 -9.45
CA HIS A 178 -5.82 -8.55 -9.94
C HIS A 178 -5.32 -9.10 -11.27
N SER A 179 -6.03 -10.08 -11.86
CA SER A 179 -5.54 -10.84 -13.01
C SER A 179 -5.20 -9.96 -14.21
N CYS A 180 -5.99 -8.93 -14.54
CA CYS A 180 -5.67 -8.04 -15.65
C CYS A 180 -4.45 -7.16 -15.40
N LEU A 181 -4.20 -6.77 -14.14
CA LEU A 181 -3.01 -6.02 -13.76
C LEU A 181 -1.76 -6.91 -13.93
N ILE A 182 -1.82 -8.13 -13.42
CA ILE A 182 -0.77 -9.14 -13.54
C ILE A 182 -0.47 -9.43 -15.02
N TRP A 183 -1.51 -9.67 -15.83
CA TRP A 183 -1.35 -9.91 -17.27
C TRP A 183 -0.65 -8.76 -17.99
N ASN A 184 -1.02 -7.51 -17.70
CA ASN A 184 -0.37 -6.34 -18.30
C ASN A 184 1.14 -6.28 -17.96
N CYS A 185 1.52 -6.55 -16.71
CA CYS A 185 2.93 -6.56 -16.27
C CYS A 185 3.75 -7.68 -16.93
N PHE A 186 3.19 -8.86 -17.13
CA PHE A 186 3.89 -9.94 -17.83
C PHE A 186 3.93 -9.73 -19.35
N ALA A 187 2.82 -9.28 -19.95
CA ALA A 187 2.72 -9.05 -21.39
C ALA A 187 3.68 -7.97 -21.89
N ARG A 188 3.84 -6.87 -21.16
CA ARG A 188 4.79 -5.79 -21.53
C ARG A 188 6.26 -6.26 -21.59
N ARG A 189 6.60 -7.35 -20.90
CA ARG A 189 7.92 -7.99 -20.94
C ARG A 189 7.95 -9.28 -21.78
N GLY A 190 6.96 -9.49 -22.65
CA GLY A 190 6.97 -10.58 -23.62
C GLY A 190 6.45 -11.93 -23.11
N LEU A 191 5.84 -11.97 -21.93
CA LEU A 191 5.23 -13.17 -21.35
C LEU A 191 3.69 -13.10 -21.32
N GLY A 192 3.11 -12.52 -22.38
CA GLY A 192 1.67 -12.33 -22.59
C GLY A 192 0.89 -13.62 -22.82
N PHE A 193 -0.41 -13.50 -23.06
CA PHE A 193 -1.36 -14.61 -23.05
C PHE A 193 -0.96 -15.78 -23.96
N SER A 194 -0.56 -15.48 -25.20
CA SER A 194 -0.16 -16.50 -26.17
C SER A 194 1.32 -16.91 -26.09
N ALA A 195 2.09 -16.38 -25.13
CA ALA A 195 3.50 -16.76 -24.96
C ALA A 195 3.62 -18.26 -24.67
N ASN A 196 4.59 -18.91 -25.32
CA ASN A 196 4.83 -20.34 -25.22
C ASN A 196 6.25 -20.57 -24.73
N GLN A 197 6.43 -21.36 -23.67
CA GLN A 197 7.75 -21.60 -23.11
C GLN A 197 8.57 -22.69 -23.81
N GLY A 198 7.94 -23.53 -24.65
CA GLY A 198 8.59 -24.72 -25.17
C GLY A 198 8.96 -25.70 -24.06
N SER A 199 10.18 -26.24 -24.10
CA SER A 199 10.71 -27.10 -23.06
C SER A 199 11.42 -26.29 -21.98
N SER A 200 11.04 -26.45 -20.71
CA SER A 200 11.72 -25.77 -19.60
C SER A 200 13.20 -26.20 -19.43
N SER A 201 13.63 -27.27 -20.12
CA SER A 201 15.03 -27.71 -20.19
C SER A 201 15.84 -26.99 -21.27
N ARG A 202 15.20 -26.10 -22.03
CA ARG A 202 15.80 -25.26 -23.06
C ARG A 202 15.41 -23.82 -22.77
N ARG A 203 16.24 -22.89 -23.23
CA ARG A 203 16.03 -21.45 -23.06
C ARG A 203 15.95 -20.71 -24.40
N ASP A 204 15.97 -21.46 -25.49
CA ASP A 204 16.11 -20.98 -26.87
C ASP A 204 14.95 -21.41 -27.79
N ASP A 205 13.93 -22.09 -27.25
CA ASP A 205 12.77 -22.60 -27.98
C ASP A 205 11.44 -21.92 -27.60
N GLY A 206 11.46 -21.02 -26.62
CA GLY A 206 10.30 -20.22 -26.22
C GLY A 206 9.93 -19.13 -27.24
N ILE A 207 8.64 -18.81 -27.30
CA ILE A 207 8.06 -17.77 -28.16
C ILE A 207 7.41 -16.71 -27.27
N ALA A 208 7.90 -15.48 -27.37
CA ALA A 208 7.37 -14.33 -26.64
C ALA A 208 6.06 -13.82 -27.25
N ALA A 209 5.21 -13.25 -26.40
CA ALA A 209 3.98 -12.58 -26.82
C ALA A 209 3.65 -11.42 -25.89
N SER A 210 2.89 -10.45 -26.38
CA SER A 210 2.47 -9.25 -25.62
C SER A 210 0.95 -9.05 -25.63
N ASP A 211 0.20 -10.04 -26.09
CA ASP A 211 -1.25 -10.03 -26.07
C ASP A 211 -1.80 -10.32 -24.67
N LEU A 212 -3.06 -9.94 -24.44
CA LEU A 212 -3.79 -10.14 -23.18
C LEU A 212 -4.95 -11.11 -23.41
N PRO A 213 -5.44 -11.81 -22.37
CA PRO A 213 -6.65 -12.62 -22.49
C PRO A 213 -7.87 -11.75 -22.81
N SER A 214 -8.87 -12.37 -23.45
CA SER A 214 -10.18 -11.73 -23.67
C SER A 214 -10.78 -11.30 -22.33
N GLY A 215 -11.07 -10.00 -22.18
CA GLY A 215 -11.63 -9.42 -20.96
C GLY A 215 -10.66 -8.51 -20.19
N CYS A 216 -9.37 -8.51 -20.56
CA CYS A 216 -8.41 -7.54 -20.04
C CYS A 216 -8.12 -6.44 -21.07
N ASN A 217 -8.14 -5.19 -20.63
CA ASN A 217 -7.73 -4.05 -21.44
C ASN A 217 -6.24 -3.79 -21.25
N LEU A 218 -5.59 -3.36 -22.33
CA LEU A 218 -4.21 -2.90 -22.28
C LEU A 218 -4.13 -1.62 -21.45
N MET A 219 -3.22 -1.61 -20.49
CA MET A 219 -2.94 -0.47 -19.62
C MET A 219 -1.64 0.20 -20.06
N SER A 220 -1.65 1.53 -20.12
CA SER A 220 -0.46 2.35 -20.32
C SER A 220 0.48 2.29 -19.11
N ASP A 221 1.74 2.68 -19.31
CA ASP A 221 2.73 2.78 -18.24
C ASP A 221 2.27 3.73 -17.13
N SER A 222 1.58 4.81 -17.49
CA SER A 222 0.98 5.73 -16.52
C SER A 222 -0.18 5.13 -15.73
N GLU A 223 -0.91 4.17 -16.29
CA GLU A 223 -1.97 3.46 -15.56
C GLU A 223 -1.38 2.38 -14.66
N LEU A 224 -0.31 1.69 -15.10
CA LEU A 224 0.36 0.66 -14.31
C LEU A 224 1.21 1.24 -13.18
N PHE A 225 1.94 2.31 -13.45
CA PHE A 225 3.00 2.82 -12.57
C PHE A 225 2.80 4.30 -12.24
N SER A 226 1.54 4.75 -12.23
CA SER A 226 1.20 6.12 -11.90
C SER A 226 1.97 6.58 -10.66
N SER A 227 2.70 7.68 -10.80
CA SER A 227 3.29 8.41 -9.67
C SER A 227 2.22 9.08 -8.80
N VAL A 228 0.94 8.98 -9.19
CA VAL A 228 -0.21 9.44 -8.40
C VAL A 228 -0.52 8.40 -7.32
N PHE A 229 0.29 8.45 -6.27
CA PHE A 229 -0.06 8.31 -4.85
C PHE A 229 -1.28 7.43 -4.50
N LEU A 230 -1.02 6.18 -4.10
CA LEU A 230 -1.92 5.40 -3.23
C LEU A 230 -1.22 4.63 -2.12
N ALA A 231 0.05 4.94 -1.78
CA ALA A 231 0.40 4.74 -0.37
C ALA A 231 -0.56 5.64 0.41
N ASP A 232 -1.43 5.08 1.24
CA ASP A 232 -2.25 5.83 2.19
C ASP A 232 -1.27 6.52 3.15
N TYR A 233 -0.67 7.61 2.71
CA TYR A 233 -0.02 8.55 3.58
C TYR A 233 -1.16 9.24 4.34
N GLU A 234 -1.55 8.65 5.46
CA GLU A 234 -2.71 9.09 6.22
C GLU A 234 -2.49 10.52 6.72
N LEU A 235 -3.27 11.46 6.18
CA LEU A 235 -3.51 12.76 6.78
C LEU A 235 -4.74 12.67 7.65
N ILE A 236 -4.55 12.39 8.93
CA ILE A 236 -5.65 12.33 9.89
C ILE A 236 -5.85 13.73 10.45
N LEU A 237 -7.06 14.26 10.29
CA LEU A 237 -7.54 15.42 11.02
C LEU A 237 -8.69 15.00 11.92
N VAL A 238 -8.68 15.51 13.14
CA VAL A 238 -9.74 15.36 14.14
C VAL A 238 -10.17 16.75 14.58
N ALA A 239 -11.48 16.98 14.61
CA ALA A 239 -12.07 18.21 15.13
C ALA A 239 -13.00 17.88 16.30
N GLN A 240 -12.81 18.55 17.42
CA GLN A 240 -13.60 18.37 18.63
C GLN A 240 -14.19 19.71 19.06
N ALA A 241 -15.52 19.78 19.15
CA ALA A 241 -16.22 20.92 19.73
C ALA A 241 -15.89 21.04 21.23
N GLN A 242 -15.58 22.26 21.66
CA GLN A 242 -15.45 22.69 23.05
C GLN A 242 -16.57 23.68 23.37
N GLU A 243 -16.59 24.26 24.56
CA GLU A 243 -17.65 25.20 24.97
C GLU A 243 -17.76 26.42 24.03
N ASN A 244 -16.62 27.00 23.62
CA ASN A 244 -16.55 28.21 22.80
C ASN A 244 -15.46 28.14 21.71
N SER A 245 -14.97 26.95 21.37
CA SER A 245 -13.90 26.73 20.40
C SER A 245 -14.00 25.36 19.74
N VAL A 246 -13.24 25.14 18.67
CA VAL A 246 -13.02 23.80 18.11
C VAL A 246 -11.55 23.44 18.28
N LEU A 247 -11.27 22.36 19.01
CA LEU A 247 -9.93 21.80 19.13
C LEU A 247 -9.66 20.87 17.96
N LEU A 248 -8.67 21.22 17.14
CA LEU A 248 -8.18 20.43 16.02
C LEU A 248 -6.93 19.66 16.44
N ASN A 249 -6.86 18.39 16.09
CA ASN A 249 -5.66 17.56 16.24
C ASN A 249 -5.37 16.87 14.91
N TRP A 250 -4.11 16.74 14.52
CA TRP A 250 -3.79 16.02 13.29
C TRP A 250 -2.57 15.13 13.40
N LYS A 251 -2.45 14.20 12.47
CA LYS A 251 -1.25 13.42 12.24
C LYS A 251 -0.82 13.60 10.81
N LEU A 252 0.42 14.03 10.64
CA LEU A 252 1.09 14.00 9.36
C LEU A 252 1.78 12.66 9.22
N ASP A 253 1.59 12.02 8.07
CA ASP A 253 2.45 10.93 7.67
C ASP A 253 3.93 11.37 7.70
N PRO A 254 4.88 10.52 8.15
CA PRO A 254 6.31 10.80 8.08
C PRO A 254 6.79 11.36 6.74
N PHE A 255 6.19 10.93 5.63
CA PHE A 255 6.49 11.46 4.30
C PHE A 255 6.23 12.97 4.16
N TYR A 256 5.23 13.51 4.88
CA TYR A 256 4.86 14.92 4.84
C TYR A 256 5.46 15.76 5.97
N GLN A 257 6.27 15.17 6.88
CA GLN A 257 6.84 15.90 8.01
C GLN A 257 7.73 17.07 7.58
N ASP A 258 8.38 16.93 6.42
CA ASP A 258 9.23 17.95 5.81
C ASP A 258 8.50 18.78 4.75
N LYS A 259 7.16 18.85 4.79
CA LYS A 259 6.38 19.71 3.88
C LYS A 259 5.61 20.78 4.64
N ASN A 260 5.36 21.89 3.95
CA ASN A 260 4.45 22.91 4.48
C ASN A 260 3.01 22.38 4.45
N TRP A 261 2.18 22.86 5.36
CA TRP A 261 0.78 22.46 5.43
C TRP A 261 -0.10 23.60 5.95
N ILE A 262 -1.38 23.52 5.65
CA ILE A 262 -2.39 24.50 6.04
C ILE A 262 -3.63 23.82 6.60
N LEU A 263 -4.29 24.50 7.52
CA LEU A 263 -5.64 24.15 7.95
C LEU A 263 -6.63 25.11 7.32
N VAL A 264 -7.64 24.54 6.69
CA VAL A 264 -8.70 25.25 5.98
C VAL A 264 -10.03 24.98 6.68
N ARG A 265 -10.86 26.02 6.79
CA ARG A 265 -12.20 25.97 7.37
C ARG A 265 -13.24 26.48 6.38
N ARG A 266 -14.40 25.82 6.33
CA ARG A 266 -15.65 26.33 5.74
C ARG A 266 -16.73 26.47 6.82
N GLN A 267 -17.69 27.37 6.63
CA GLN A 267 -18.82 27.56 7.53
C GLN A 267 -20.14 27.21 6.85
N GLY A 268 -20.96 26.38 7.51
CA GLY A 268 -22.26 25.94 7.05
C GLY A 268 -22.18 25.31 5.66
N ASN A 269 -23.09 25.72 4.78
CA ASN A 269 -23.12 25.27 3.38
C ASN A 269 -22.29 26.16 2.45
N SER A 270 -21.52 27.13 2.97
CA SER A 270 -20.70 27.98 2.12
C SER A 270 -19.53 27.19 1.53
N THR A 271 -19.19 27.51 0.27
CA THR A 271 -17.97 27.05 -0.39
C THR A 271 -16.76 27.91 -0.07
N ASP A 272 -16.95 29.02 0.65
CA ASP A 272 -15.87 29.93 1.01
C ASP A 272 -14.91 29.28 2.01
N GLU A 273 -13.66 29.19 1.59
CA GLU A 273 -12.59 28.59 2.37
C GLU A 273 -11.73 29.67 3.05
N LYS A 274 -11.61 29.57 4.37
CA LYS A 274 -10.70 30.40 5.16
C LYS A 274 -9.51 29.56 5.61
N ILE A 275 -8.30 30.01 5.29
CA ILE A 275 -7.08 29.42 5.87
C ILE A 275 -6.97 29.95 7.30
N ILE A 276 -7.09 29.04 8.27
CA ILE A 276 -7.06 29.37 9.70
C ILE A 276 -5.66 29.19 10.29
N TYR A 277 -4.79 28.44 9.61
CA TYR A 277 -3.41 28.25 10.02
C TYR A 277 -2.52 27.89 8.83
N ARG A 278 -1.26 28.33 8.88
CA ARG A 278 -0.19 27.93 7.98
C ARG A 278 1.03 27.52 8.82
N SER A 279 1.64 26.40 8.48
CA SER A 279 2.88 25.96 9.13
C SER A 279 4.03 26.93 8.83
N ASN A 280 4.77 27.33 9.86
CA ASN A 280 6.03 28.07 9.71
C ASN A 280 7.21 27.10 9.85
N GLY A 281 7.52 26.34 8.80
CA GLY A 281 8.63 25.37 8.77
C GLY A 281 8.36 24.04 9.50
N PHE A 282 9.41 23.21 9.61
CA PHE A 282 9.38 21.82 10.12
C PHE A 282 9.29 21.75 11.67
N SER A 283 8.26 22.37 12.26
CA SER A 283 8.09 22.36 13.71
C SER A 283 7.51 21.03 14.22
N HIS A 284 8.22 20.41 15.15
CA HIS A 284 7.95 19.09 15.75
C HIS A 284 7.10 19.13 17.04
N SER A 285 6.52 20.26 17.46
CA SER A 285 5.76 20.31 18.71
C SER A 285 4.25 20.53 18.50
N ILE A 286 3.53 19.46 18.89
CA ILE A 286 2.08 19.25 19.11
C ILE A 286 1.19 19.70 17.93
N PRO A 287 0.67 18.76 17.11
CA PRO A 287 -0.29 19.08 16.06
C PRO A 287 -1.67 19.33 16.66
N GLU A 288 -1.80 20.41 17.44
CA GLU A 288 -3.06 20.89 17.96
C GLU A 288 -3.28 22.36 17.60
N LEU A 289 -4.51 22.72 17.28
CA LEU A 289 -4.92 24.11 17.05
C LEU A 289 -6.30 24.31 17.64
N GLU A 290 -6.43 25.32 18.48
CA GLU A 290 -7.74 25.74 18.98
C GLU A 290 -8.30 26.86 18.10
N ASP A 291 -9.33 26.55 17.30
CA ASP A 291 -10.06 27.54 16.52
C ASP A 291 -11.11 28.24 17.40
N LYS A 292 -10.82 29.50 17.77
CA LYS A 292 -11.68 30.36 18.60
C LYS A 292 -12.59 31.26 17.77
N ASP A 293 -12.41 31.32 16.46
CA ASP A 293 -13.21 32.17 15.56
C ASP A 293 -14.45 31.41 15.07
N VAL A 294 -15.20 30.83 16.01
CA VAL A 294 -16.37 29.99 15.78
C VAL A 294 -17.53 30.47 16.65
N LYS A 295 -18.76 30.23 16.19
CA LYS A 295 -20.00 30.64 16.89
C LYS A 295 -20.82 29.42 17.27
N ARG A 296 -21.58 29.53 18.36
CA ARG A 296 -22.51 28.48 18.80
C ARG A 296 -23.62 28.28 17.77
N ASN A 297 -24.13 27.05 17.70
CA ASN A 297 -25.17 26.57 16.79
C ASN A 297 -24.79 26.61 15.29
N GLU A 298 -23.52 26.86 14.97
CA GLU A 298 -22.99 26.82 13.61
C GLU A 298 -22.30 25.48 13.33
N THR A 299 -22.28 25.10 12.05
CA THR A 299 -21.54 23.95 11.55
C THR A 299 -20.28 24.44 10.83
N TYR A 300 -19.15 23.79 11.09
CA TYR A 300 -17.88 24.06 10.44
C TYR A 300 -17.32 22.79 9.83
N PHE A 301 -16.61 22.94 8.72
CA PHE A 301 -15.89 21.86 8.06
C PHE A 301 -14.41 22.21 8.02
N TYR A 302 -13.56 21.27 8.41
CA TYR A 302 -12.12 21.45 8.47
C TYR A 302 -11.39 20.47 7.56
N GLN A 303 -10.30 20.92 6.95
CA GLN A 303 -9.43 20.06 6.14
C GLN A 303 -7.97 20.45 6.35
N LEU A 304 -7.12 19.45 6.49
CA LEU A 304 -5.68 19.58 6.50
C LEU A 304 -5.17 19.41 5.07
N ARG A 305 -4.28 20.29 4.61
CA ARG A 305 -3.71 20.22 3.26
C ARG A 305 -2.20 20.36 3.31
N ILE A 306 -1.50 19.54 2.55
CA ILE A 306 -0.06 19.62 2.34
C ILE A 306 0.22 20.47 1.12
N GLN A 307 1.14 21.41 1.27
CA GLN A 307 1.58 22.31 0.23
C GLN A 307 3.01 21.99 -0.20
N ASP A 308 3.24 22.06 -1.51
CA ASP A 308 4.55 22.08 -2.13
C ASP A 308 4.64 23.34 -2.99
N GLY A 309 5.37 24.35 -2.51
CA GLY A 309 5.27 25.71 -3.04
C GLY A 309 3.84 26.26 -2.94
N SER A 310 3.22 26.59 -4.08
CA SER A 310 1.83 27.07 -4.16
C SER A 310 0.79 25.96 -4.36
N GLU A 311 1.22 24.75 -4.68
CA GLU A 311 0.31 23.65 -5.04
C GLU A 311 -0.11 22.84 -3.82
N ILE A 312 -1.33 22.31 -3.84
CA ILE A 312 -1.80 21.34 -2.85
C ILE A 312 -1.47 19.94 -3.38
N VAL A 313 -0.61 19.23 -2.65
CA VAL A 313 -0.11 17.90 -3.07
C VAL A 313 -0.76 16.74 -2.32
N ALA A 314 -1.43 17.02 -1.20
CA ALA A 314 -2.23 16.05 -0.46
C ALA A 314 -3.21 16.75 0.48
N HIS A 315 -4.27 16.07 0.90
CA HIS A 315 -5.21 16.60 1.90
C HIS A 315 -5.89 15.48 2.70
N SER A 316 -6.34 15.80 3.93
CA SER A 316 -7.25 14.95 4.68
C SER A 316 -8.65 14.97 4.06
N ASP A 317 -9.53 14.10 4.54
CA ASP A 317 -10.97 14.29 4.37
C ASP A 317 -11.46 15.59 5.05
N TRP A 318 -12.64 16.05 4.65
CA TRP A 318 -13.35 17.10 5.37
C TRP A 318 -13.96 16.56 6.65
N ILE A 319 -13.65 17.20 7.78
CA ILE A 319 -14.20 16.85 9.09
C ILE A 319 -15.29 17.85 9.46
N LYS A 320 -16.50 17.35 9.72
CA LYS A 320 -17.63 18.16 10.16
C LYS A 320 -17.59 18.32 11.68
N CYS A 321 -17.72 19.55 12.15
CA CYS A 321 -17.82 19.87 13.57
C CYS A 321 -18.92 20.92 13.80
N LYS A 322 -19.92 20.59 14.63
CA LYS A 322 -20.99 21.51 15.03
C LYS A 322 -20.74 21.97 16.47
N LEU A 323 -20.72 23.28 16.70
CA LEU A 323 -20.54 23.86 18.03
C LEU A 323 -21.91 24.03 18.71
N ASP A 324 -22.51 22.93 19.17
CA ASP A 324 -23.86 22.91 19.78
C ASP A 324 -23.78 22.31 21.21
N VAL A 325 -24.62 22.79 22.13
CA VAL A 325 -24.77 22.24 23.50
C VAL A 325 -26.01 21.33 23.59
N GLY A 326 -26.71 21.07 22.47
CA GLY A 326 -27.91 20.22 22.39
C GLY A 326 -27.71 18.77 21.89
N ASN A 327 -28.80 17.99 21.95
CA ASN A 327 -28.92 16.52 21.77
C ASN A 327 -28.48 15.92 20.40
N ASP A 328 -28.05 16.72 19.43
CA ASP A 328 -27.66 16.26 18.09
C ASP A 328 -26.14 16.08 17.99
N GLN A 329 -25.61 15.13 18.75
CA GLN A 329 -24.18 14.82 18.74
C GLN A 329 -23.92 13.32 18.83
N LEU A 330 -22.89 12.88 18.08
CA LEU A 330 -22.19 11.63 18.39
C LEU A 330 -21.75 11.70 19.85
N THR A 331 -22.33 10.85 20.69
CA THR A 331 -22.10 10.83 22.14
C THR A 331 -21.47 9.51 22.54
N LEU A 332 -20.51 9.56 23.46
CA LEU A 332 -19.76 8.42 23.94
C LEU A 332 -19.97 8.29 25.45
N TYR A 333 -20.41 7.12 25.93
CA TYR A 333 -20.63 6.89 27.36
C TYR A 333 -20.42 5.43 27.78
N PRO A 334 -20.01 5.15 29.02
CA PRO A 334 -19.45 6.10 29.97
C PRO A 334 -18.12 6.65 29.46
N ASN A 335 -17.82 7.92 29.75
CA ASN A 335 -16.52 8.52 29.47
C ASN A 335 -16.10 9.30 30.71
N PRO A 336 -15.13 8.81 31.51
CA PRO A 336 -14.19 7.72 31.19
C PRO A 336 -14.83 6.31 31.14
N VAL A 337 -14.27 5.41 30.33
CA VAL A 337 -14.70 4.01 30.14
C VAL A 337 -13.73 3.03 30.79
N THR A 338 -14.24 1.90 31.29
CA THR A 338 -13.43 0.78 31.81
C THR A 338 -13.41 -0.42 30.87
N SER A 339 -14.58 -0.88 30.39
CA SER A 339 -14.71 -2.11 29.58
C SER A 339 -15.53 -1.95 28.31
N THR A 340 -16.69 -1.30 28.37
CA THR A 340 -17.59 -1.15 27.23
C THR A 340 -17.96 0.30 27.04
N LEU A 341 -17.65 0.84 25.86
CA LEU A 341 -18.02 2.19 25.46
C LEU A 341 -19.23 2.12 24.54
N PHE A 342 -20.34 2.75 24.91
CA PHE A 342 -21.49 2.94 24.06
C PHE A 342 -21.30 4.17 23.19
N ILE A 343 -21.64 4.01 21.91
CA ILE A 343 -21.55 5.03 20.88
C ILE A 343 -22.99 5.31 20.47
N ASN A 344 -23.44 6.54 20.67
CA ASN A 344 -24.77 6.96 20.24
C ASN A 344 -24.61 7.95 19.08
N PRO A 345 -24.89 7.50 17.83
CA PRO A 345 -24.90 8.37 16.66
C PRO A 345 -25.94 9.48 16.78
N ASP A 346 -25.85 10.47 15.89
CA ASP A 346 -26.88 11.50 15.73
C ASP A 346 -28.25 10.84 15.45
N PRO A 347 -29.38 11.35 15.98
CA PRO A 347 -30.72 10.82 15.70
C PRO A 347 -31.08 10.70 14.21
N ASN A 348 -30.40 11.47 13.35
CA ASN A 348 -30.58 11.46 11.90
C ASN A 348 -29.57 10.57 11.16
N ASP A 349 -28.55 10.05 11.83
CA ASP A 349 -27.58 9.13 11.24
C ASP A 349 -28.13 7.70 11.34
N TYR A 350 -28.45 7.08 10.20
CA TYR A 350 -28.79 5.66 10.08
C TYR A 350 -28.34 5.10 8.73
N GLY A 351 -28.12 3.80 8.67
CA GLY A 351 -27.58 3.10 7.49
C GLY A 351 -26.14 2.63 7.69
N THR A 352 -25.40 2.52 6.59
CA THR A 352 -24.02 2.02 6.62
C THR A 352 -23.06 3.08 7.14
N PHE A 353 -22.32 2.74 8.20
CA PHE A 353 -21.23 3.54 8.76
C PHE A 353 -19.91 2.79 8.71
N GLU A 354 -18.82 3.52 8.59
CA GLU A 354 -17.50 3.07 9.06
C GLU A 354 -17.23 3.65 10.45
N LEU A 355 -16.81 2.80 11.38
CA LEU A 355 -16.27 3.20 12.67
C LEU A 355 -14.80 2.86 12.76
N GLU A 356 -14.00 3.82 13.20
CA GLU A 356 -12.57 3.67 13.37
C GLU A 356 -12.15 4.18 14.75
N LEU A 357 -11.32 3.39 15.43
CA LEU A 357 -10.77 3.67 16.76
C LEU A 357 -9.31 4.04 16.64
N PHE A 358 -8.92 5.18 17.21
CA PHE A 358 -7.54 5.66 17.24
C PHE A 358 -7.02 5.81 18.67
N ASN A 359 -5.72 5.59 18.88
CA ASN A 359 -5.05 5.92 20.12
C ASN A 359 -4.71 7.43 20.23
N GLN A 360 -4.10 7.84 21.35
CA GLN A 360 -3.68 9.24 21.58
C GLN A 360 -2.68 9.78 20.54
N SER A 361 -1.95 8.90 19.86
CA SER A 361 -1.02 9.23 18.78
C SER A 361 -1.68 9.22 17.41
N LEU A 362 -3.02 9.17 17.36
CA LEU A 362 -3.83 9.06 16.15
C LEU A 362 -3.41 7.88 15.25
N GLN A 363 -3.00 6.76 15.85
CA GLN A 363 -2.80 5.50 15.13
C GLN A 363 -4.09 4.69 15.16
N LEU A 364 -4.52 4.18 14.01
CA LEU A 364 -5.68 3.31 13.90
C LEU A 364 -5.43 2.00 14.67
N ILE A 365 -6.38 1.62 15.51
CA ILE A 365 -6.36 0.38 16.31
C ILE A 365 -7.32 -0.64 15.67
N GLU A 366 -8.53 -0.19 15.35
CA GLU A 366 -9.60 -1.04 14.80
C GLU A 366 -10.46 -0.19 13.86
N GLY A 367 -10.85 -0.75 12.72
CA GLY A 367 -11.84 -0.19 11.81
C GLY A 367 -12.87 -1.24 11.44
N ARG A 368 -14.15 -0.86 11.36
CA ARG A 368 -15.23 -1.76 10.94
C ARG A 368 -16.34 -1.02 10.21
N THR A 369 -16.88 -1.66 9.19
CA THR A 369 -18.12 -1.22 8.53
C THR A 369 -19.30 -1.91 9.18
N LEU A 370 -20.35 -1.16 9.50
CA LEU A 370 -21.58 -1.70 10.10
C LEU A 370 -22.81 -1.02 9.50
N ASN A 371 -23.93 -1.73 9.50
CA ASN A 371 -25.21 -1.18 9.10
C ASN A 371 -26.05 -0.93 10.36
N TYR A 372 -26.24 0.33 10.72
CA TYR A 372 -26.95 0.77 11.92
C TYR A 372 -28.40 1.12 11.59
N LYS A 373 -29.33 0.53 12.34
CA LYS A 373 -30.73 0.92 12.31
C LYS A 373 -31.04 1.82 13.51
N LYS A 374 -32.00 2.70 13.33
CA LYS A 374 -32.44 3.61 14.40
C LYS A 374 -32.88 2.80 15.63
N GLY A 375 -32.17 3.01 16.74
CA GLY A 375 -32.43 2.32 18.02
C GLY A 375 -31.54 1.11 18.28
N ASP A 376 -30.64 0.74 17.35
CA ASP A 376 -29.64 -0.29 17.61
C ASP A 376 -28.69 0.14 18.73
N LEU A 377 -28.23 -0.82 19.53
CA LEU A 377 -27.20 -0.56 20.53
C LEU A 377 -25.82 -0.70 19.87
N LEU A 378 -25.08 0.40 19.78
CA LEU A 378 -23.73 0.41 19.25
C LEU A 378 -22.72 0.54 20.38
N SER A 379 -21.78 -0.41 20.45
CA SER A 379 -20.76 -0.44 21.49
C SER A 379 -19.40 -0.90 20.99
N LEU A 380 -18.35 -0.49 21.70
CA LEU A 380 -16.96 -0.88 21.51
C LEU A 380 -16.45 -1.59 22.77
N ASN A 381 -15.77 -2.73 22.60
CA ASN A 381 -15.08 -3.39 23.69
C ASN A 381 -13.71 -2.74 23.92
N CYS A 382 -13.59 -2.04 25.04
CA CYS A 382 -12.40 -1.32 25.46
C CYS A 382 -11.58 -2.09 26.51
N ALA A 383 -11.98 -3.29 26.93
CA ALA A 383 -11.32 -4.01 28.03
C ALA A 383 -9.84 -4.34 27.75
N GLY A 384 -9.49 -4.56 26.47
CA GLY A 384 -8.11 -4.80 26.04
C GLY A 384 -7.28 -3.54 25.81
N LEU A 385 -7.87 -2.35 25.91
CA LEU A 385 -7.16 -1.09 25.71
C LEU A 385 -6.37 -0.71 26.97
N GLN A 386 -5.18 -0.16 26.77
CA GLN A 386 -4.40 0.44 27.85
C GLN A 386 -5.06 1.73 28.35
N ASN A 387 -4.68 2.17 29.55
CA ASN A 387 -5.18 3.42 30.10
C ASN A 387 -4.64 4.60 29.29
N GLY A 388 -5.53 5.50 28.86
CA GLY A 388 -5.13 6.59 27.96
C GLY A 388 -6.28 7.28 27.24
N ILE A 389 -5.91 8.17 26.34
CA ILE A 389 -6.83 8.92 25.48
C ILE A 389 -7.02 8.18 24.15
N TYR A 390 -8.25 8.13 23.68
CA TYR A 390 -8.64 7.50 22.41
C TYR A 390 -9.63 8.38 21.65
N PHE A 391 -9.75 8.14 20.34
CA PHE A 391 -10.68 8.83 19.46
C PHE A 391 -11.50 7.82 18.65
N ILE A 392 -12.79 8.08 18.49
CA ILE A 392 -13.68 7.35 17.58
C ILE A 392 -14.03 8.27 16.44
N ARG A 393 -13.79 7.81 15.21
CA ARG A 393 -14.22 8.43 13.96
C ARG A 393 -15.36 7.61 13.37
N MET A 394 -16.44 8.28 13.00
CA MET A 394 -17.61 7.69 12.34
C MET A 394 -17.79 8.37 10.98
N LYS A 395 -17.81 7.58 9.91
CA LYS A 395 -18.04 8.04 8.53
C LYS A 395 -19.41 7.57 8.06
N SER A 396 -20.24 8.48 7.56
CA SER A 396 -21.60 8.20 7.09
C SER A 396 -22.01 9.17 5.99
N GLY A 397 -22.43 8.67 4.83
CA GLY A 397 -23.01 9.52 3.77
C GLY A 397 -22.12 10.68 3.29
N GLY A 398 -20.79 10.53 3.39
CA GLY A 398 -19.81 11.58 3.09
C GLY A 398 -19.50 12.53 4.26
N GLU A 399 -20.19 12.40 5.39
CA GLU A 399 -19.88 13.11 6.63
C GLU A 399 -18.93 12.31 7.51
N ILE A 400 -17.99 13.01 8.15
CA ILE A 400 -17.07 12.44 9.13
C ILE A 400 -17.24 13.17 10.46
N LYS A 401 -17.52 12.42 11.52
CA LYS A 401 -17.66 12.90 12.90
C LYS A 401 -16.65 12.19 13.80
N THR A 402 -15.97 12.94 14.68
CA THR A 402 -14.99 12.36 15.62
C THR A 402 -15.28 12.74 17.07
N ARG A 403 -15.01 11.83 18.01
CA ARG A 403 -15.14 12.05 19.46
C ARG A 403 -14.01 11.42 20.26
N LYS A 404 -13.52 12.17 21.25
CA LYS A 404 -12.52 11.72 22.22
C LYS A 404 -13.18 10.97 23.38
N PHE A 405 -12.54 9.91 23.87
CA PHE A 405 -12.86 9.30 25.15
C PHE A 405 -11.59 8.90 25.92
N VAL A 406 -11.74 8.64 27.21
CA VAL A 406 -10.66 8.24 28.13
C VAL A 406 -10.90 6.82 28.61
N LYS A 407 -9.89 5.96 28.52
CA LYS A 407 -9.86 4.62 29.12
C LYS A 407 -9.14 4.67 30.47
N HIS A 408 -9.81 4.15 31.51
CA HIS A 408 -9.27 3.99 32.87
C HIS A 408 -8.93 2.56 33.22
#